data_AF-A0AAD2UBN3-F1
#
_entry.id   AF-A0AAD2UBN3-F1
#
_cell.length_a   1.000
_cell.length_b   1.000
_cell.length_c   1.000
_cell.angle_alpha   90.00
_cell.angle_beta   90.00
_cell.angle_gamma   90.00
#
_symmetry.space_group_name_H-M   'P 1'
#
loop_
_entity.id
_entity.type
_entity.pdbx_description
1 polymer ?
#
loop_
_entity_poly.entity_id
_entity_poly.type
_entity_poly.pdbx_seq_one_letter_code
_entity_poly.pdbx_strand_id
1 'polypeptide(L)'
;MPSEQNLQPCFEINPCLDEKSVINLLQQFANVLGELWFHRHEYDDNWINGCRAYGWIKNFLVKNHKKLKGVAILSTPLNFVFTLNRVPLQFVTDKLDSPKKKHRLCKNDVECRQLSLFEDDVNFEHDVTWRVLAEKLPSANKKDEDIEPPTWLLALIGFDSSNNVVSRYELVSKVHAPVQAANTDVLPEAVETPPLNLQRRVKNAKKADSDKYGTI
;
A
#
# COMPACT_ATOMS: atom_id res chain seq x y z
N MET A 1 -6.46 9.14 25.09
CA MET A 1 -5.36 8.69 24.23
C MET A 1 -4.70 7.52 24.93
N PRO A 2 -4.75 6.29 24.39
CA PRO A 2 -3.90 5.21 24.88
C PRO A 2 -2.45 5.61 24.61
N SER A 3 -1.59 5.43 25.61
CA SER A 3 -0.15 5.65 25.52
C SER A 3 0.50 4.70 24.51
N GLU A 4 1.65 5.10 23.97
CA GLU A 4 2.59 4.21 23.25
C GLU A 4 3.07 3.10 24.19
N GLN A 5 2.26 2.06 24.36
CA GLN A 5 2.69 0.82 24.98
C GLN A 5 3.59 0.11 23.96
N ASN A 6 4.77 -0.34 24.41
CA ASN A 6 5.60 -1.29 23.67
C ASN A 6 4.82 -2.62 23.58
N LEU A 7 3.93 -2.70 22.59
CA LEU A 7 3.15 -3.89 22.29
C LEU A 7 4.10 -4.98 21.79
N GLN A 8 3.87 -6.21 22.24
CA GLN A 8 4.75 -7.32 21.88
C GLN A 8 4.63 -7.63 20.38
N PRO A 9 5.75 -7.98 19.71
CA PRO A 9 5.72 -8.38 18.32
C PRO A 9 4.96 -9.70 18.14
N CYS A 10 4.39 -9.90 16.95
CA CYS A 10 3.50 -11.02 16.65
C CYS A 10 4.08 -12.42 16.94
N PHE A 11 5.40 -12.60 16.79
CA PHE A 11 6.11 -13.84 17.07
C PHE A 11 6.25 -14.18 18.56
N GLU A 12 6.10 -13.21 19.47
CA GLU A 12 6.06 -13.47 20.91
C GLU A 12 4.70 -14.00 21.37
N ILE A 13 3.61 -13.61 20.68
CA ILE A 13 2.25 -14.06 21.01
C ILE A 13 1.88 -15.35 20.27
N ASN A 14 2.26 -15.48 18.99
CA ASN A 14 1.94 -16.65 18.19
C ASN A 14 3.21 -17.25 17.57
N PRO A 15 3.71 -18.40 18.08
CA PRO A 15 4.91 -19.07 17.55
C PRO A 15 4.84 -19.48 16.08
N CYS A 16 3.64 -19.60 15.50
CA CYS A 16 3.49 -19.87 14.07
C CYS A 16 3.85 -18.64 13.21
N LEU A 17 3.70 -17.42 13.72
CA LEU A 17 4.09 -16.18 13.02
C LEU A 17 5.59 -15.88 13.19
N ASP A 18 6.46 -16.82 12.80
CA ASP A 18 7.91 -16.66 12.98
C ASP A 18 8.46 -15.38 12.35
N GLU A 19 9.41 -14.73 13.05
CA GLU A 19 9.98 -13.43 12.68
C GLU A 19 10.48 -13.39 11.22
N LYS A 20 11.14 -14.45 10.75
CA LYS A 20 11.71 -14.50 9.39
C LYS A 20 10.62 -14.53 8.33
N SER A 21 9.57 -15.32 8.55
CA SER A 21 8.42 -15.38 7.64
C SER A 21 7.62 -14.08 7.65
N VAL A 22 7.44 -13.45 8.80
CA VAL A 22 6.77 -12.14 8.93
C VAL A 22 7.54 -11.04 8.22
N ILE A 23 8.85 -10.90 8.50
CA ILE A 23 9.71 -9.90 7.85
C ILE A 23 9.73 -10.11 6.34
N ASN A 24 9.90 -11.35 5.87
CA ASN A 24 9.89 -11.66 4.44
C ASN A 24 8.54 -11.31 3.80
N LEU A 25 7.40 -11.67 4.42
CA LEU A 25 6.08 -11.32 3.89
C LEU A 25 5.89 -9.80 3.78
N LEU A 26 6.21 -9.05 4.84
CA LEU A 26 6.08 -7.59 4.85
C LEU A 26 7.05 -6.95 3.84
N GLN A 27 8.27 -7.48 3.67
CA GLN A 27 9.21 -6.98 2.67
C GLN A 27 8.74 -7.25 1.23
N GLN A 28 8.10 -8.40 0.96
CA GLN A 28 7.52 -8.67 -0.36
C GLN A 28 6.36 -7.71 -0.65
N PHE A 29 5.49 -7.43 0.33
CA PHE A 29 4.44 -6.43 0.19
C PHE A 29 5.02 -5.01 0.04
N ALA A 30 6.09 -4.67 0.77
CA ALA A 30 6.80 -3.41 0.69
C ALA A 30 7.32 -3.13 -0.72
N ASN A 31 7.88 -4.16 -1.38
CA ASN A 31 8.37 -4.08 -2.76
C ASN A 31 7.20 -3.84 -3.74
N VAL A 32 6.14 -4.67 -3.67
CA VAL A 32 4.96 -4.55 -4.55
C VAL A 32 4.25 -3.20 -4.38
N LEU A 33 4.13 -2.69 -3.16
CA LEU A 33 3.55 -1.37 -2.89
C LEU A 33 4.48 -0.22 -3.32
N GLY A 34 5.80 -0.43 -3.27
CA GLY A 34 6.79 0.51 -3.78
C GLY A 34 6.65 0.75 -5.29
N GLU A 35 6.26 -0.28 -6.05
CA GLU A 35 6.06 -0.23 -7.51
C GLU A 35 4.75 0.47 -7.92
N LEU A 36 3.84 0.82 -6.98
CA LEU A 36 2.52 1.40 -7.30
C LEU A 36 2.53 2.72 -8.06
N TRP A 37 3.67 3.43 -8.08
CA TRP A 37 3.85 4.67 -8.82
C TRP A 37 3.91 4.45 -10.35
N PHE A 38 4.30 3.25 -10.82
CA PHE A 38 4.38 2.95 -12.24
C PHE A 38 3.00 2.97 -12.91
N HIS A 39 2.86 3.64 -14.06
CA HIS A 39 1.56 3.83 -14.73
C HIS A 39 0.87 2.54 -15.18
N ARG A 40 1.59 1.43 -15.35
CA ARG A 40 1.03 0.12 -15.72
C ARG A 40 1.90 -1.01 -15.19
N HIS A 41 1.28 -2.05 -14.63
CA HIS A 41 1.97 -3.19 -14.03
C HIS A 41 1.28 -4.52 -14.31
N GLU A 42 1.98 -5.64 -14.10
CA GLU A 42 1.41 -6.98 -14.31
C GLU A 42 0.32 -7.37 -13.29
N TYR A 43 0.17 -6.60 -12.20
CA TYR A 43 -0.87 -6.79 -11.19
C TYR A 43 -2.11 -5.91 -11.42
N ASP A 44 -2.14 -5.10 -12.48
CA ASP A 44 -3.32 -4.33 -12.86
C ASP A 44 -4.43 -5.20 -13.45
N ASP A 45 -5.66 -4.93 -13.04
CA ASP A 45 -6.88 -5.50 -13.61
C ASP A 45 -7.98 -4.41 -13.74
N ASN A 46 -9.07 -4.74 -14.43
CA ASN A 46 -10.14 -3.79 -14.76
C ASN A 46 -10.97 -3.31 -13.54
N TRP A 47 -10.83 -3.96 -12.38
CA TRP A 47 -11.69 -3.80 -11.20
C TRP A 47 -10.99 -3.13 -10.00
N ILE A 48 -9.68 -2.88 -10.07
CA ILE A 48 -8.90 -2.30 -8.97
C ILE A 48 -8.66 -0.78 -9.08
N ASN A 49 -9.23 -0.12 -10.09
CA ASN A 49 -9.17 1.35 -10.22
C ASN A 49 -9.72 2.03 -8.95
N GLY A 50 -8.94 2.95 -8.37
CA GLY A 50 -9.24 3.60 -7.08
C GLY A 50 -8.92 2.76 -5.83
N CYS A 51 -8.54 1.49 -5.96
CA CYS A 51 -8.14 0.58 -4.87
C CYS A 51 -6.86 -0.22 -5.20
N ARG A 52 -6.01 0.33 -6.07
CA ARG A 52 -4.87 -0.35 -6.72
C ARG A 52 -3.95 -1.07 -5.73
N ALA A 53 -3.61 -0.44 -4.61
CA ALA A 53 -2.77 -1.04 -3.56
C ALA A 53 -3.34 -2.34 -2.97
N TYR A 54 -4.65 -2.38 -2.72
CA TYR A 54 -5.33 -3.59 -2.25
C TYR A 54 -5.38 -4.67 -3.33
N GLY A 55 -5.71 -4.26 -4.56
CA GLY A 55 -5.74 -5.13 -5.74
C GLY A 55 -4.40 -5.78 -6.03
N TRP A 56 -3.31 -5.03 -5.95
CA TRP A 56 -1.98 -5.52 -6.25
C TRP A 56 -1.49 -6.57 -5.25
N ILE A 57 -1.66 -6.35 -3.94
CA ILE A 57 -1.30 -7.37 -2.94
C ILE A 57 -2.13 -8.65 -3.13
N LYS A 58 -3.42 -8.52 -3.43
CA LYS A 58 -4.29 -9.66 -3.79
C LYS A 58 -3.76 -10.41 -5.01
N ASN A 59 -3.49 -9.70 -6.10
CA ASN A 59 -3.07 -10.30 -7.37
C ASN A 59 -1.65 -10.90 -7.29
N PHE A 60 -0.75 -10.24 -6.55
CA PHE A 60 0.57 -10.76 -6.17
C PHE A 60 0.47 -12.09 -5.42
N LEU A 61 -0.37 -12.16 -4.37
CA LEU A 61 -0.59 -13.40 -3.62
C LEU A 61 -1.20 -14.49 -4.49
N VAL A 62 -2.23 -14.18 -5.28
CA VAL A 62 -2.87 -15.15 -6.20
C VAL A 62 -1.84 -15.76 -7.15
N LYS A 63 -0.94 -14.95 -7.72
CA LYS A 63 0.14 -15.42 -8.62
C LYS A 63 1.27 -16.16 -7.89
N ASN A 64 1.65 -15.74 -6.69
CA ASN A 64 2.91 -16.16 -6.05
C ASN A 64 2.80 -16.99 -4.77
N HIS A 65 1.61 -17.23 -4.20
CA HIS A 65 1.44 -18.00 -2.95
C HIS A 65 2.19 -19.35 -2.96
N LYS A 66 2.15 -20.10 -4.07
CA LYS A 66 2.87 -21.40 -4.19
C LYS A 66 4.40 -21.29 -4.12
N LYS A 67 4.97 -20.10 -4.36
CA LYS A 67 6.41 -19.82 -4.26
C LYS A 67 6.79 -19.25 -2.88
N LEU A 68 5.84 -18.63 -2.19
CA LEU A 68 6.02 -18.03 -0.87
C LEU A 68 5.90 -19.11 0.21
N LYS A 69 7.00 -19.40 0.91
CA LYS A 69 6.99 -20.36 2.02
C LYS A 69 5.99 -19.92 3.09
N GLY A 70 5.21 -20.89 3.59
CA GLY A 70 4.20 -20.64 4.62
C GLY A 70 2.90 -20.00 4.14
N VAL A 71 2.83 -19.47 2.91
CA VAL A 71 1.67 -18.72 2.43
C VAL A 71 0.70 -19.59 1.65
N ALA A 72 -0.58 -19.57 2.04
CA ALA A 72 -1.67 -20.16 1.25
C ALA A 72 -2.86 -19.19 1.15
N ILE A 73 -3.76 -19.41 0.20
CA ILE A 73 -4.97 -18.59 0.02
C ILE A 73 -6.17 -19.42 0.45
N LEU A 74 -6.93 -18.90 1.42
CA LEU A 74 -8.19 -19.49 1.89
C LEU A 74 -9.38 -18.97 1.09
N SER A 75 -9.36 -17.70 0.71
CA SER A 75 -10.46 -17.05 0.03
C SER A 75 -9.99 -15.94 -0.91
N THR A 76 -10.53 -15.91 -2.12
CA THR A 76 -10.25 -14.94 -3.20
C THR A 76 -11.30 -13.82 -3.47
N PRO A 77 -12.47 -13.71 -2.80
CA PRO A 77 -13.40 -12.57 -2.99
C PRO A 77 -12.87 -11.17 -2.59
N LEU A 78 -13.78 -10.23 -2.39
CA LEU A 78 -13.52 -8.85 -1.94
C LEU A 78 -12.97 -8.73 -0.51
N ASN A 79 -13.07 -9.80 0.28
CA ASN A 79 -12.51 -9.93 1.62
C ASN A 79 -11.54 -11.11 1.58
N PHE A 80 -10.48 -11.01 0.76
CA PHE A 80 -9.57 -12.14 0.57
C PHE A 80 -8.87 -12.48 1.89
N VAL A 81 -8.77 -13.77 2.19
CA VAL A 81 -8.10 -14.29 3.38
C VAL A 81 -6.98 -15.20 2.90
N PHE A 82 -5.78 -14.95 3.40
CA PHE A 82 -4.61 -15.79 3.18
C PHE A 82 -4.10 -16.29 4.53
N THR A 83 -3.22 -17.27 4.55
CA THR A 83 -2.52 -17.69 5.76
C THR A 83 -1.04 -17.41 5.66
N LEU A 84 -0.40 -17.22 6.80
CA LEU A 84 1.04 -17.39 6.97
C LEU A 84 1.25 -18.47 8.04
N ASN A 85 1.94 -19.55 7.69
CA ASN A 85 2.20 -20.68 8.59
C ASN A 85 0.93 -21.20 9.30
N ARG A 86 -0.16 -21.36 8.55
CA ARG A 86 -1.52 -21.74 8.99
C ARG A 86 -2.31 -20.66 9.77
N VAL A 87 -1.71 -19.52 10.14
CA VAL A 87 -2.42 -18.42 10.81
C VAL A 87 -3.17 -17.56 9.78
N PRO A 88 -4.50 -17.36 9.89
CA PRO A 88 -5.29 -16.56 8.95
C PRO A 88 -5.01 -15.05 9.08
N LEU A 89 -4.89 -14.40 7.93
CA LEU A 89 -4.51 -13.00 7.76
C LEU A 89 -5.41 -12.32 6.71
N GLN A 90 -5.72 -11.05 6.95
CA GLN A 90 -6.29 -10.16 5.95
C GLN A 90 -5.40 -8.93 5.75
N PHE A 91 -5.29 -8.48 4.50
CA PHE A 91 -4.65 -7.21 4.15
C PHE A 91 -5.66 -6.07 4.21
N VAL A 92 -5.27 -4.90 4.72
CA VAL A 92 -6.13 -3.72 4.81
C VAL A 92 -5.34 -2.45 4.49
N THR A 93 -5.83 -1.66 3.53
CA THR A 93 -5.34 -0.31 3.24
C THR A 93 -6.17 0.71 4.03
N ASP A 94 -5.68 1.08 5.21
CA ASP A 94 -6.30 2.06 6.11
C ASP A 94 -5.25 2.64 7.06
N LYS A 95 -5.59 3.71 7.77
CA LYS A 95 -4.70 4.35 8.75
C LYS A 95 -4.48 3.47 9.96
N LEU A 96 -3.23 3.41 10.41
CA LEU A 96 -2.79 2.59 11.53
C LEU A 96 -3.39 3.07 12.87
N ASP A 97 -3.31 4.37 13.14
CA ASP A 97 -3.79 4.96 14.40
C ASP A 97 -5.26 5.42 14.35
N SER A 98 -5.91 5.35 13.19
CA SER A 98 -7.30 5.79 13.01
C SER A 98 -8.05 5.02 11.91
N PRO A 99 -8.22 3.68 12.05
CA PRO A 99 -8.85 2.85 11.04
C PRO A 99 -10.32 3.27 10.80
N LYS A 100 -10.60 3.74 9.59
CA LYS A 100 -11.93 4.14 9.14
C LYS A 100 -12.83 2.94 8.85
N LYS A 101 -12.24 1.82 8.45
CA LYS A 101 -12.91 0.57 8.02
C LYS A 101 -13.01 -0.42 9.19
N LYS A 102 -13.57 -0.02 10.33
CA LYS A 102 -13.68 -0.87 11.54
C LYS A 102 -14.29 -2.26 11.28
N HIS A 103 -15.22 -2.38 10.34
CA HIS A 103 -15.81 -3.66 9.92
C HIS A 103 -14.82 -4.65 9.26
N ARG A 104 -13.60 -4.22 8.89
CA ARG A 104 -12.50 -5.07 8.40
C ARG A 104 -11.65 -5.66 9.52
N LEU A 105 -11.79 -5.16 10.74
CA LEU A 105 -11.04 -5.65 11.90
C LEU A 105 -11.65 -6.97 12.42
N CYS A 106 -12.98 -7.04 12.45
CA CYS A 106 -13.75 -8.22 12.87
C CYS A 106 -13.44 -9.49 12.03
N LYS A 107 -13.68 -10.67 12.63
CA LYS A 107 -13.59 -11.97 11.95
C LYS A 107 -14.61 -12.06 10.80
N ASN A 108 -14.20 -12.55 9.63
CA ASN A 108 -15.08 -12.82 8.49
C ASN A 108 -15.60 -14.27 8.55
N ASP A 109 -16.73 -14.58 7.90
CA ASP A 109 -17.38 -15.91 7.94
C ASP A 109 -16.43 -17.09 7.65
N VAL A 110 -15.46 -16.89 6.74
CA VAL A 110 -14.46 -17.92 6.38
C VAL A 110 -13.46 -18.17 7.51
N GLU A 111 -13.08 -17.12 8.26
CA GLU A 111 -12.22 -17.24 9.44
C GLU A 111 -12.97 -17.93 10.57
N CYS A 112 -14.24 -17.56 10.81
CA CYS A 112 -15.10 -18.22 11.80
C CYS A 112 -15.31 -19.71 11.49
N ARG A 113 -15.50 -20.08 10.20
CA ARG A 113 -15.73 -21.47 9.78
C ARG A 113 -14.48 -22.35 9.83
N GLN A 114 -13.28 -21.82 9.58
CA GLN A 114 -12.05 -22.62 9.73
C GLN A 114 -11.75 -22.95 11.20
N LEU A 115 -12.03 -22.04 12.14
CA LEU A 115 -11.86 -22.31 13.58
C LEU A 115 -12.73 -23.49 14.06
N SER A 116 -13.87 -23.74 13.42
CA SER A 116 -14.81 -24.83 13.77
C SER A 116 -14.44 -26.20 13.17
N LEU A 117 -13.34 -26.33 12.43
CA LEU A 117 -12.95 -27.56 11.72
C LEU A 117 -11.63 -28.20 12.21
N PHE A 118 -10.95 -27.57 13.17
CA PHE A 118 -9.64 -28.01 13.68
C PHE A 118 -9.60 -28.01 15.22
N GLU A 119 -10.64 -28.56 15.86
CA GLU A 119 -10.77 -28.56 17.34
C GLU A 119 -9.67 -29.36 18.08
N ASP A 120 -8.90 -30.21 17.39
CA ASP A 120 -8.00 -31.19 18.01
C ASP A 120 -6.50 -30.85 18.06
N ASP A 121 -6.01 -29.77 17.41
CA ASP A 121 -4.56 -29.49 17.36
C ASP A 121 -4.15 -28.07 17.78
N VAL A 122 -3.72 -27.99 19.05
CA VAL A 122 -2.98 -26.91 19.73
C VAL A 122 -3.76 -25.63 20.06
N ASN A 123 -4.12 -25.52 21.34
CA ASN A 123 -4.87 -24.44 21.99
C ASN A 123 -4.07 -23.12 22.14
N PHE A 124 -3.61 -22.53 21.03
CA PHE A 124 -2.95 -21.21 21.01
C PHE A 124 -3.99 -20.08 21.07
N GLU A 125 -4.39 -19.65 22.27
CA GLU A 125 -5.22 -18.45 22.58
C GLU A 125 -6.00 -17.87 21.37
N HIS A 126 -7.05 -18.59 20.94
CA HIS A 126 -7.73 -18.45 19.63
C HIS A 126 -8.52 -17.15 19.40
N ASP A 127 -8.33 -16.15 20.26
CA ASP A 127 -9.09 -14.90 20.23
C ASP A 127 -8.39 -13.77 19.48
N VAL A 128 -7.09 -13.89 19.20
CA VAL A 128 -6.34 -12.86 18.45
C VAL A 128 -6.61 -12.97 16.94
N THR A 129 -7.14 -11.90 16.36
CA THR A 129 -7.29 -11.72 14.90
C THR A 129 -6.09 -11.00 14.32
N TRP A 130 -5.55 -11.51 13.22
CA TRP A 130 -4.34 -10.96 12.62
C TRP A 130 -4.66 -10.20 11.32
N ARG A 131 -4.10 -8.99 11.20
CA ARG A 131 -4.32 -8.08 10.06
C ARG A 131 -2.99 -7.44 9.65
N VAL A 132 -2.74 -7.36 8.34
CA VAL A 132 -1.63 -6.58 7.78
C VAL A 132 -2.20 -5.24 7.32
N LEU A 133 -1.86 -4.16 8.03
CA LEU A 133 -2.23 -2.79 7.65
C LEU A 133 -1.14 -2.19 6.75
N ALA A 134 -1.56 -1.42 5.74
CA ALA A 134 -0.69 -0.63 4.88
C ALA A 134 -1.14 0.83 4.85
N GLU A 135 -0.33 1.72 5.42
CA GLU A 135 -0.50 3.17 5.36
C GLU A 135 0.55 3.78 4.43
N LYS A 136 0.09 4.59 3.45
CA LYS A 136 1.00 5.42 2.65
C LYS A 136 1.44 6.59 3.52
N LEU A 137 2.74 6.68 3.81
CA LEU A 137 3.29 7.83 4.50
C LEU A 137 3.34 9.04 3.53
N PRO A 138 3.06 10.27 4.00
CA PRO A 138 3.25 11.46 3.20
C PRO A 138 4.75 11.64 2.88
N SER A 139 5.09 12.08 1.66
CA SER A 139 6.48 12.49 1.38
C SER A 139 6.82 13.70 2.26
N ALA A 140 8.07 13.76 2.71
CA ALA A 140 8.61 14.94 3.40
C ALA A 140 8.57 16.18 2.49
N ASN A 141 8.69 15.99 1.17
CA ASN A 141 8.76 17.03 0.16
C ASN A 141 7.43 17.14 -0.60
N LYS A 142 6.44 17.81 0.00
CA LYS A 142 5.10 18.08 -0.59
C LYS A 142 5.09 18.81 -1.95
N LYS A 143 6.24 19.21 -2.48
CA LYS A 143 6.40 19.83 -3.81
C LYS A 143 6.78 18.83 -4.89
N ASP A 144 7.30 17.66 -4.51
CA ASP A 144 7.93 16.68 -5.38
C ASP A 144 7.27 15.28 -5.22
N GLU A 145 5.96 15.25 -4.94
CA GLU A 145 5.17 14.00 -4.81
C GLU A 145 5.18 13.14 -6.09
N ASP A 146 5.50 13.73 -7.24
CA ASP A 146 5.65 13.06 -8.54
C ASP A 146 7.10 12.56 -8.81
N ILE A 147 8.08 12.88 -7.95
CA ILE A 147 9.51 12.57 -8.16
C ILE A 147 10.01 11.49 -7.20
N GLU A 148 9.50 11.45 -5.96
CA GLU A 148 9.90 10.44 -4.96
C GLU A 148 8.97 9.21 -4.95
N PRO A 149 9.51 7.98 -4.83
CA PRO A 149 8.69 6.77 -4.70
C PRO A 149 7.89 6.79 -3.39
N PRO A 150 6.64 6.26 -3.38
CA PRO A 150 5.79 6.30 -2.21
C PRO A 150 6.38 5.44 -1.07
N THR A 151 6.62 6.07 0.08
CA THR A 151 7.01 5.37 1.31
C THR A 151 5.77 4.73 1.93
N TRP A 152 5.86 3.44 2.28
CA TRP A 152 4.76 2.69 2.90
C TRP A 152 5.15 2.23 4.30
N LEU A 153 4.28 2.46 5.28
CA LEU A 153 4.32 1.81 6.58
C LEU A 153 3.46 0.56 6.50
N LEU A 154 4.07 -0.60 6.73
CA LEU A 154 3.40 -1.89 6.82
C LEU A 154 3.45 -2.37 8.27
N ALA A 155 2.29 -2.73 8.83
CA ALA A 155 2.20 -3.23 10.19
C ALA A 155 1.44 -4.56 10.22
N LEU A 156 2.01 -5.58 10.87
CA LEU A 156 1.27 -6.79 11.26
C LEU A 156 0.75 -6.57 12.69
N ILE A 157 -0.57 -6.67 12.83
CA ILE A 157 -1.29 -6.37 14.07
C ILE A 157 -2.14 -7.56 14.50
N GLY A 158 -2.13 -7.83 15.81
CA GLY A 158 -3.09 -8.70 16.48
C GLY A 158 -4.14 -7.86 17.22
N PHE A 159 -5.43 -8.20 17.06
CA PHE A 159 -6.54 -7.63 17.86
C PHE A 159 -7.27 -8.71 18.66
N ASP A 160 -7.66 -8.43 19.90
CA ASP A 160 -8.52 -9.30 20.72
C ASP A 160 -10.00 -9.33 20.25
N SER A 161 -10.87 -10.13 20.91
CA SER A 161 -12.33 -10.12 20.68
C SER A 161 -12.99 -8.75 20.84
N SER A 162 -12.42 -7.89 21.67
CA SER A 162 -12.90 -6.53 21.92
C SER A 162 -12.40 -5.51 20.87
N ASN A 163 -11.60 -5.95 19.91
CA ASN A 163 -10.89 -5.15 18.90
C ASN A 163 -9.82 -4.18 19.48
N ASN A 164 -9.28 -4.47 20.67
CA ASN A 164 -8.09 -3.79 21.17
C ASN A 164 -6.84 -4.36 20.50
N VAL A 165 -5.84 -3.51 20.27
CA VAL A 165 -4.54 -3.92 19.72
C VAL A 165 -3.73 -4.62 20.82
N VAL A 166 -3.42 -5.90 20.63
CA VAL A 166 -2.58 -6.70 21.55
C VAL A 166 -1.16 -6.91 21.04
N SER A 167 -0.95 -6.82 19.72
CA SER A 167 0.36 -6.96 19.09
C SER A 167 0.53 -5.97 17.94
N ARG A 168 1.73 -5.43 17.77
CA ARG A 168 2.09 -4.53 16.66
C ARG A 168 3.55 -4.78 16.27
N TYR A 169 3.79 -5.18 15.03
CA TYR A 169 5.12 -5.23 14.42
C TYR A 169 5.12 -4.38 13.16
N GLU A 170 6.09 -3.47 13.02
CA GLU A 170 6.14 -2.48 11.94
C GLU A 170 7.36 -2.64 11.04
N LEU A 171 7.15 -2.44 9.73
CA LEU A 171 8.18 -2.34 8.71
C LEU A 171 7.95 -1.07 7.88
N VAL A 172 8.89 -0.13 7.94
CA VAL A 172 8.89 1.06 7.07
C VAL A 172 9.60 0.74 5.76
N SER A 173 8.85 0.71 4.67
CA SER A 173 9.39 0.54 3.31
C SER A 173 10.08 1.83 2.86
N LYS A 174 11.38 1.95 3.13
CA LYS A 174 12.24 2.95 2.49
C LYS A 174 12.68 2.41 1.12
N VAL A 175 11.84 2.63 0.11
CA VAL A 175 12.19 2.33 -1.28
C VAL A 175 13.25 3.33 -1.75
N HIS A 176 14.53 2.96 -1.60
CA HIS A 176 15.55 3.55 -2.46
C HIS A 176 15.28 3.06 -3.88
N ALA A 177 14.64 3.90 -4.69
CA ALA A 177 14.57 3.65 -6.12
C ALA A 177 16.02 3.49 -6.62
N PRO A 178 16.39 2.37 -7.24
CA PRO A 178 17.60 2.36 -8.03
C PRO A 178 17.38 3.40 -9.11
N VAL A 179 18.23 4.43 -9.16
CA VAL A 179 18.31 5.29 -10.33
C VAL A 179 18.65 4.35 -11.47
N GLN A 180 17.64 4.02 -12.30
CA GLN A 180 17.89 3.36 -13.57
C GLN A 180 18.74 4.35 -14.34
N ALA A 181 20.05 4.11 -14.37
CA ALA A 181 20.95 4.86 -15.21
C ALA A 181 20.41 4.70 -16.62
N ALA A 182 19.83 5.78 -17.16
CA ALA A 182 19.40 5.81 -18.55
C ALA A 182 20.61 5.41 -19.38
N ASN A 183 20.49 4.34 -20.14
CA ASN A 183 21.63 3.73 -20.81
C ASN A 183 22.10 4.69 -21.92
N THR A 184 23.09 5.54 -21.61
CA THR A 184 23.52 6.67 -22.45
C THR A 184 24.09 6.24 -23.80
N ASP A 185 24.37 4.94 -23.95
CA ASP A 185 24.86 4.33 -25.19
C ASP A 185 23.80 4.31 -26.32
N VAL A 186 22.52 4.53 -26.00
CA VAL A 186 21.44 4.64 -26.99
C VAL A 186 20.66 5.94 -26.80
N LEU A 187 21.24 7.04 -27.29
CA LEU A 187 20.48 8.26 -27.55
C LEU A 187 19.56 8.03 -28.77
N PRO A 188 18.28 8.47 -28.73
CA PRO A 188 17.43 8.45 -29.91
C PRO A 188 18.04 9.36 -30.99
N GLU A 189 17.93 8.93 -32.25
CA GLU A 189 18.47 9.67 -33.39
C GLU A 189 17.87 11.07 -33.46
N ALA A 190 18.71 12.08 -33.74
CA ALA A 190 18.32 13.47 -33.70
C ALA A 190 17.35 13.81 -34.84
N VAL A 191 16.05 13.78 -34.55
CA VAL A 191 15.02 14.21 -35.49
C VAL A 191 15.13 15.72 -35.70
N GLU A 192 15.47 16.14 -36.92
CA GLU A 192 15.38 17.55 -37.31
C GLU A 192 13.93 18.03 -37.18
N THR A 193 13.66 18.84 -36.16
CA THR A 193 12.36 19.49 -36.01
C THR A 193 12.18 20.54 -37.11
N PRO A 194 11.09 20.52 -37.89
CA PRO A 194 10.85 21.51 -38.92
C PRO A 194 10.77 22.92 -38.32
N PRO A 195 11.30 23.95 -39.01
CA PRO A 195 11.41 25.29 -38.45
C PRO A 195 10.04 25.84 -38.06
N LEU A 196 9.87 26.10 -36.77
CA LEU A 196 8.62 26.62 -36.22
C LEU A 196 8.41 28.06 -36.69
N ASN A 197 7.41 28.28 -37.54
CA ASN A 197 7.05 29.62 -38.02
C ASN A 197 6.44 30.48 -36.89
N LEU A 198 7.31 31.09 -36.09
CA LEU A 198 6.95 31.99 -35.00
C LEU A 198 6.28 33.26 -35.53
N GLN A 199 4.95 33.29 -35.50
CA GLN A 199 4.20 34.51 -35.81
C GLN A 199 4.38 35.55 -34.69
N ARG A 200 4.90 36.72 -35.04
CA ARG A 200 5.03 37.86 -34.12
C ARG A 200 3.66 38.31 -33.64
N ARG A 201 3.39 38.16 -32.33
CA ARG A 201 2.16 38.67 -31.69
C ARG A 201 2.00 40.17 -31.93
N VAL A 202 1.02 40.54 -32.75
CA VAL A 202 0.66 41.95 -32.97
C VAL A 202 0.02 42.48 -31.69
N LYS A 203 0.64 43.50 -31.09
CA LYS A 203 0.13 44.18 -29.90
C LYS A 203 -0.96 45.17 -30.34
N ASN A 204 -2.22 44.73 -30.32
CA ASN A 204 -3.36 45.62 -30.59
C ASN A 204 -3.35 46.80 -29.61
N ALA A 205 -2.99 47.99 -30.12
CA ALA A 205 -3.10 49.23 -29.38
C ALA A 205 -4.58 49.60 -29.26
N LYS A 206 -5.21 49.25 -28.12
CA LYS A 206 -6.49 49.84 -27.76
C LYS A 206 -6.27 51.31 -27.43
N LYS A 207 -6.64 52.20 -28.36
CA LYS A 207 -7.06 53.55 -28.00
C LYS A 207 -8.20 53.43 -26.99
N ALA A 208 -8.02 54.00 -25.82
CA ALA A 208 -9.12 54.34 -24.92
C ALA A 208 -9.25 55.87 -24.97
N ASP A 209 -10.25 56.34 -25.71
CA ASP A 209 -10.71 57.73 -25.63
C ASP A 209 -11.63 57.84 -24.41
N SER A 210 -11.12 58.41 -23.31
CA SER A 210 -11.93 58.99 -22.24
C SER A 210 -11.02 59.72 -21.25
N ASP A 211 -11.08 61.05 -21.25
CA ASP A 211 -11.18 61.88 -20.04
C ASP A 211 -11.41 63.34 -20.45
N LYS A 212 -12.69 63.71 -20.51
CA LYS A 212 -13.16 65.11 -20.43
C LYS A 212 -13.77 65.31 -19.05
N TYR A 213 -13.77 66.57 -18.60
CA TYR A 213 -14.24 67.05 -17.29
C TYR A 213 -13.26 66.61 -16.17
N GLY A 214 -12.49 67.50 -15.52
CA GLY A 214 -12.85 68.81 -14.95
C GLY A 214 -13.44 68.56 -13.55
N THR A 215 -13.11 69.23 -12.45
CA THR A 215 -12.54 70.56 -12.18
C THR A 215 -11.85 70.49 -10.80
N ILE A 216 -11.08 71.48 -10.35
CA ILE A 216 -10.89 72.84 -10.88
C ILE A 216 -9.60 72.91 -11.68
#